data_AF-A0AAJ1IDF0-F1
#
_entry.id   AF-A0AAJ1IDF0-F1
#
_cell.length_a   1.000
_cell.length_b   1.000
_cell.length_c   1.000
_cell.angle_alpha   90.00
_cell.angle_beta   90.00
_cell.angle_gamma   90.00
#
_symmetry.space_group_name_H-M   'P 1'
#
loop_
_entity.id
_entity.type
_entity.pdbx_description
1 polymer ?
#
loop_
_entity_poly.entity_id
_entity_poly.type
_entity_poly.pdbx_seq_one_letter_code
_entity_poly.pdbx_strand_id
1 'polypeptide(L)'
;MQRLKFVNKILFTALIFIITAPLEMSAEGITILKHKNSTELLTDWSGIEKPENSVIRLTLSGSGSILLKNDENTDKLRFSTGAAPVTVDLHNSMTGLIPHSITLDGSSFDLLSAEISPEKNEAGVQQADIGHIIFSEFAAAGGKPWNVYSWNLIPEVLIFDTADYETQARLFKRLAFFVEKPGYTGRLVPNEELEGKHGWNAHDYRPEDLAEFFNKAAETGFSLNTEEVMLKEHLLSHGIILSDGELYSAGKGAVLSVSRETLPNWRYRFLTHECLHGLFFTNEDYRDDMFEAFDSLSSDEIEFWKHLLDYRNYDVENKYLLVNEHMAYSLQQPVEEIDEYFKGFLYKKMIAARPWENEFVAEFEKNNSTSFRSTVSKLEKILYNYTGRLSGHLANLYPIEIDEQFYNLFPPI
;
A
#
# COMPACT_ATOMS: atom_id res chain seq x y z
N MET A 1 -46.97 17.90 -75.44
CA MET A 1 -47.43 19.15 -74.78
C MET A 1 -47.70 18.83 -73.32
N GLN A 2 -46.68 18.86 -72.45
CA GLN A 2 -46.27 19.99 -71.59
C GLN A 2 -47.38 20.57 -70.69
N ARG A 3 -47.32 20.25 -69.39
CA ARG A 3 -47.30 21.13 -68.19
C ARG A 3 -47.76 20.31 -66.96
N LEU A 4 -46.86 20.03 -66.02
CA LEU A 4 -46.54 20.81 -64.80
C LEU A 4 -47.50 20.46 -63.62
N LYS A 5 -47.00 19.80 -62.57
CA LYS A 5 -46.65 20.43 -61.27
C LYS A 5 -46.34 19.39 -60.18
N PHE A 6 -45.18 19.59 -59.57
CA PHE A 6 -44.75 19.07 -58.28
C PHE A 6 -45.77 19.40 -57.17
N VAL A 7 -46.07 18.43 -56.31
CA VAL A 7 -46.44 18.67 -54.91
C VAL A 7 -45.71 17.65 -54.04
N ASN A 8 -45.01 18.17 -53.03
CA ASN A 8 -44.10 17.51 -52.11
C ASN A 8 -44.76 16.37 -51.31
N LYS A 9 -44.09 15.20 -51.25
CA LYS A 9 -44.28 14.21 -50.20
C LYS A 9 -43.47 14.65 -48.97
N ILE A 10 -44.15 15.09 -47.92
CA ILE A 10 -43.57 15.16 -46.58
C ILE A 10 -43.68 13.75 -46.00
N LEU A 11 -42.55 13.07 -45.88
CA LEU A 11 -42.41 11.81 -45.15
C LEU A 11 -42.22 12.18 -43.67
N PHE A 12 -43.19 11.84 -42.82
CA PHE A 12 -43.04 11.94 -41.38
C PHE A 12 -42.21 10.73 -40.91
N THR A 13 -40.91 10.93 -40.70
CA THR A 13 -40.06 9.97 -39.98
C THR A 13 -40.26 10.20 -38.49
N ALA A 14 -40.96 9.29 -37.81
CA ALA A 14 -41.04 9.29 -36.36
C ALA A 14 -39.65 8.92 -35.80
N LEU A 15 -38.93 9.92 -35.30
CA LEU A 15 -37.73 9.73 -34.50
C LEU A 15 -38.18 9.23 -33.12
N ILE A 16 -37.99 7.93 -32.86
CA ILE A 16 -38.10 7.39 -31.50
C ILE A 16 -36.81 7.80 -30.78
N PHE A 17 -36.84 8.93 -30.08
CA PHE A 17 -35.86 9.22 -29.04
C PHE A 17 -36.18 8.32 -27.86
N ILE A 18 -35.47 7.21 -27.71
CA ILE A 18 -35.37 6.53 -26.42
C ILE A 18 -34.43 7.41 -25.58
N ILE A 19 -35.01 8.40 -24.90
CA ILE A 19 -34.34 9.03 -23.76
C ILE A 19 -34.42 8.00 -22.64
N THR A 20 -33.38 7.17 -22.49
CA THR A 20 -33.20 6.41 -21.26
C THR A 20 -32.93 7.43 -20.16
N ALA A 21 -33.96 7.78 -19.40
CA ALA A 21 -33.77 8.55 -18.17
C ALA A 21 -32.79 7.79 -17.27
N PRO A 22 -31.82 8.47 -16.64
CA PRO A 22 -30.93 7.81 -15.69
C PRO A 22 -31.75 7.19 -14.56
N LEU A 23 -31.36 5.99 -14.14
CA LEU A 23 -31.95 5.34 -12.97
C LEU A 23 -31.46 6.10 -11.72
N GLU A 24 -32.37 6.78 -11.04
CA GLU A 24 -32.07 7.47 -9.77
C GLU A 24 -32.08 6.47 -8.61
N MET A 25 -30.98 6.41 -7.88
CA MET A 25 -30.88 5.80 -6.55
C MET A 25 -30.36 6.86 -5.58
N SER A 26 -31.06 7.07 -4.46
CA SER A 26 -30.61 7.99 -3.41
C SER A 26 -30.05 7.20 -2.23
N ALA A 27 -28.79 7.45 -1.89
CA ALA A 27 -28.27 7.26 -0.53
C ALA A 27 -28.36 8.62 0.18
N GLU A 28 -28.40 8.67 1.52
CA GLU A 28 -28.39 9.96 2.24
C GLU A 28 -27.20 10.82 1.76
N GLY A 29 -27.49 12.01 1.24
CA GLY A 29 -26.48 12.94 0.71
C GLY A 29 -25.86 12.58 -0.65
N ILE A 30 -26.28 11.51 -1.34
CA ILE A 30 -25.77 11.16 -2.69
C ILE A 30 -26.92 10.84 -3.65
N THR A 31 -26.96 11.55 -4.77
CA THR A 31 -27.79 11.21 -5.95
C THR A 31 -26.92 10.56 -7.01
N ILE A 32 -27.27 9.33 -7.43
CA ILE A 32 -26.52 8.58 -8.45
C ILE A 32 -27.23 8.69 -9.81
N LEU A 33 -26.49 9.12 -10.84
CA LEU A 33 -26.92 9.22 -12.24
C LEU A 33 -26.09 8.26 -13.09
N LYS A 34 -26.70 7.17 -13.55
CA LYS A 34 -26.03 6.19 -14.45
C LYS A 34 -26.19 6.57 -15.92
N HIS A 35 -25.06 6.70 -16.60
CA HIS A 35 -24.97 6.89 -18.06
C HIS A 35 -24.41 5.62 -18.74
N LYS A 36 -24.35 5.63 -20.07
CA LYS A 36 -23.91 4.45 -20.84
C LYS A 36 -22.49 4.00 -20.50
N ASN A 37 -21.57 4.94 -20.29
CA ASN A 37 -20.14 4.67 -20.06
C ASN A 37 -19.60 5.37 -18.79
N SER A 38 -20.46 6.01 -18.01
CA SER A 38 -20.06 6.78 -16.84
C SER A 38 -21.14 6.76 -15.78
N THR A 39 -20.76 7.00 -14.53
CA THR A 39 -21.68 7.21 -13.41
C THR A 39 -21.33 8.53 -12.75
N GLU A 40 -22.28 9.44 -12.63
CA GLU A 40 -22.14 10.70 -11.92
C GLU A 40 -22.82 10.58 -10.54
N LEU A 41 -22.14 11.03 -9.49
CA LEU A 41 -22.66 11.11 -8.14
C LEU A 41 -22.70 12.60 -7.77
N LEU A 42 -23.89 13.11 -7.48
CA LEU A 42 -24.07 14.46 -6.95
C LEU A 42 -24.14 14.37 -5.42
N THR A 43 -23.24 15.06 -4.75
CA THR A 43 -23.09 15.03 -3.30
C THR A 43 -23.74 16.26 -2.67
N ASP A 44 -24.68 16.01 -1.77
CA ASP A 44 -25.34 17.03 -0.96
C ASP A 44 -24.77 16.97 0.46
N TRP A 45 -24.04 18.03 0.83
CA TRP A 45 -23.45 18.19 2.15
C TRP A 45 -24.37 18.90 3.13
N SER A 46 -25.57 19.33 2.69
CA SER A 46 -26.52 20.00 3.56
C SER A 46 -26.99 19.05 4.67
N GLY A 47 -26.67 19.40 5.92
CA GLY A 47 -26.97 18.57 7.09
C GLY A 47 -25.81 17.71 7.60
N ILE A 48 -24.66 17.69 6.91
CA ILE A 48 -23.43 17.09 7.44
C ILE A 48 -22.73 18.13 8.31
N GLU A 49 -22.59 17.87 9.60
CA GLU A 49 -22.07 18.84 10.59
C GLU A 49 -20.62 19.24 10.31
N LYS A 50 -19.80 18.30 9.82
CA LYS A 50 -18.38 18.50 9.50
C LYS A 50 -18.00 17.85 8.17
N PRO A 51 -18.36 18.45 7.03
CA PRO A 51 -18.05 17.92 5.69
C PRO A 51 -16.54 17.68 5.49
N GLU A 52 -15.68 18.51 6.08
CA GLU A 52 -14.22 18.37 6.05
C GLU A 52 -13.71 17.15 6.82
N ASN A 53 -14.50 16.60 7.75
CA ASN A 53 -14.21 15.38 8.52
C ASN A 53 -15.14 14.24 8.11
N SER A 54 -15.39 14.11 6.81
CA SER A 54 -16.24 13.08 6.24
C SER A 54 -15.48 12.31 5.16
N VAL A 55 -15.90 11.06 4.97
CA VAL A 55 -15.37 10.15 3.95
C VAL A 55 -16.48 9.77 2.99
N ILE A 56 -16.18 9.80 1.69
CA ILE A 56 -17.02 9.21 0.66
C ILE A 56 -16.52 7.79 0.42
N ARG A 57 -17.38 6.81 0.67
CA ARG A 57 -17.08 5.40 0.43
C ARG A 57 -17.70 4.93 -0.86
N LEU A 58 -16.88 4.38 -1.75
CA LEU A 58 -17.32 3.82 -3.02
C LEU A 58 -16.97 2.34 -3.08
N THR A 59 -17.96 1.47 -3.21
CA THR A 59 -17.71 0.05 -3.52
C THR A 59 -17.74 -0.11 -5.03
N LEU A 60 -16.58 -0.40 -5.61
CA LEU A 60 -16.35 -0.45 -7.05
C LEU A 60 -15.92 -1.84 -7.48
N SER A 61 -16.22 -2.23 -8.72
CA SER A 61 -15.55 -3.34 -9.40
C SER A 61 -15.02 -2.90 -10.78
N GLY A 62 -14.01 -3.60 -11.28
CA GLY A 62 -13.30 -3.23 -12.51
C GLY A 62 -12.26 -2.12 -12.31
N SER A 63 -12.06 -1.30 -13.34
CA SER A 63 -11.06 -0.23 -13.35
C SER A 63 -11.54 0.97 -14.16
N GLY A 64 -11.10 2.16 -13.77
CA GLY A 64 -11.48 3.39 -14.44
C GLY A 64 -10.82 4.61 -13.82
N SER A 65 -11.51 5.74 -13.94
CA SER A 65 -11.12 7.00 -13.35
C SER A 65 -12.23 7.60 -12.50
N ILE A 66 -11.82 8.35 -11.48
CA ILE A 66 -12.67 9.14 -10.59
C ILE A 66 -12.28 10.59 -10.81
N LEU A 67 -13.23 11.41 -11.22
CA LEU A 67 -13.10 12.86 -11.28
C LEU A 67 -13.85 13.45 -10.08
N LEU A 68 -13.14 14.14 -9.20
CA LEU A 68 -13.70 14.84 -8.06
C LEU A 68 -13.77 16.33 -8.39
N LYS A 69 -14.92 16.97 -8.18
CA LYS A 69 -15.09 18.38 -8.53
C LYS A 69 -15.86 19.16 -7.48
N ASN A 70 -15.37 20.35 -7.15
CA ASN A 70 -16.15 21.40 -6.48
C ASN A 70 -16.11 22.70 -7.32
N ASP A 71 -16.52 23.81 -6.74
CA ASP A 71 -16.59 25.10 -7.46
C ASP A 71 -15.22 25.64 -7.90
N GLU A 72 -14.15 25.28 -7.17
CA GLU A 72 -12.82 25.88 -7.33
C GLU A 72 -11.79 24.91 -7.93
N ASN A 73 -11.93 23.62 -7.63
CA ASN A 73 -10.91 22.61 -7.84
C ASN A 73 -11.48 21.38 -8.54
N THR A 74 -10.59 20.69 -9.24
CA THR A 74 -10.87 19.39 -9.86
C THR A 74 -9.67 18.49 -9.60
N ASP A 75 -9.93 17.30 -9.07
CA ASP A 75 -8.93 16.27 -8.87
C ASP A 75 -9.31 15.01 -9.65
N LYS A 76 -8.31 14.24 -10.07
CA LYS A 76 -8.51 13.11 -10.97
C LYS A 76 -7.66 11.92 -10.57
N LEU A 77 -8.34 10.84 -10.22
CA LEU A 77 -7.77 9.57 -9.78
C LEU A 77 -8.05 8.47 -10.80
N ARG A 78 -7.19 7.46 -10.86
CA ARG A 78 -7.47 6.14 -11.41
C ARG A 78 -7.82 5.21 -10.27
N PHE A 79 -8.72 4.27 -10.55
CA PHE A 79 -8.98 3.17 -9.65
C PHE A 79 -8.82 1.83 -10.35
N SER A 80 -8.36 0.84 -9.60
CA SER A 80 -8.38 -0.57 -9.99
C SER A 80 -8.82 -1.39 -8.80
N THR A 81 -9.73 -2.34 -9.02
CA THR A 81 -10.28 -3.18 -7.94
C THR A 81 -9.72 -4.60 -7.98
N GLY A 82 -9.11 -5.02 -9.08
CA GLY A 82 -8.58 -6.38 -9.21
C GLY A 82 -9.68 -7.39 -9.55
N ALA A 83 -9.61 -8.58 -8.96
CA ALA A 83 -10.55 -9.68 -9.22
C ALA A 83 -11.90 -9.53 -8.51
N ALA A 84 -11.95 -8.79 -7.39
CA ALA A 84 -13.12 -8.64 -6.56
C ALA A 84 -13.50 -7.16 -6.42
N PRO A 85 -14.78 -6.84 -6.12
CA PRO A 85 -15.14 -5.49 -5.76
C PRO A 85 -14.37 -5.02 -4.51
N VAL A 86 -13.99 -3.75 -4.48
CA VAL A 86 -13.27 -3.14 -3.37
C VAL A 86 -13.94 -1.83 -2.95
N THR A 87 -13.99 -1.61 -1.65
CA THR A 87 -14.36 -0.33 -1.07
C THR A 87 -13.15 0.59 -1.06
N VAL A 88 -13.29 1.75 -1.69
CA VAL A 88 -12.31 2.82 -1.64
C VAL A 88 -12.87 3.99 -0.82
N ASP A 89 -12.05 4.50 0.08
CA ASP A 89 -12.38 5.61 0.97
C ASP A 89 -11.73 6.88 0.41
N LEU A 90 -12.56 7.87 0.06
CA LEU A 90 -12.13 9.18 -0.39
C LEU A 90 -12.29 10.16 0.77
N HIS A 91 -11.18 10.43 1.45
CA HIS A 91 -11.16 11.27 2.65
C HIS A 91 -11.05 12.75 2.27
N ASN A 92 -12.08 13.54 2.58
CA ASN A 92 -12.07 14.98 2.31
C ASN A 92 -10.94 15.70 3.07
N SER A 93 -10.64 15.22 4.28
CA SER A 93 -9.58 15.75 5.16
C SER A 93 -8.19 15.62 4.53
N MET A 94 -7.99 14.62 3.67
CA MET A 94 -6.70 14.32 3.07
C MET A 94 -6.59 14.75 1.60
N THR A 95 -7.70 14.79 0.85
CA THR A 95 -7.74 15.39 -0.49
C THR A 95 -7.78 16.92 -0.45
N GLY A 96 -8.15 17.52 0.69
CA GLY A 96 -8.42 18.95 0.80
C GLY A 96 -9.61 19.40 -0.04
N LEU A 97 -10.44 18.46 -0.51
CA LEU A 97 -11.52 18.68 -1.46
C LEU A 97 -12.82 18.11 -0.90
N ILE A 98 -13.84 18.95 -0.83
CA ILE A 98 -15.23 18.54 -0.57
C ILE A 98 -15.96 18.59 -1.92
N PRO A 99 -16.07 17.46 -2.66
CA PRO A 99 -16.64 17.47 -4.01
C PRO A 99 -18.14 17.71 -3.96
N HIS A 100 -18.71 18.48 -4.90
CA HIS A 100 -20.15 18.54 -5.19
C HIS A 100 -20.56 17.60 -6.33
N SER A 101 -19.61 17.15 -7.14
CA SER A 101 -19.81 16.05 -8.06
C SER A 101 -18.62 15.11 -8.13
N ILE A 102 -18.92 13.83 -8.34
CA ILE A 102 -17.96 12.75 -8.56
C ILE A 102 -18.35 12.06 -9.85
N THR A 103 -17.44 11.97 -10.82
CA THR A 103 -17.67 11.23 -12.06
C THR A 103 -16.79 10.01 -12.12
N LEU A 104 -17.41 8.85 -12.22
CA LEU A 104 -16.75 7.58 -12.53
C LEU A 104 -16.83 7.35 -14.04
N ASP A 105 -15.68 7.12 -14.68
CA ASP A 105 -15.57 6.86 -16.12
C ASP A 105 -14.64 5.66 -16.36
N GLY A 106 -14.96 4.83 -17.35
CA GLY A 106 -14.19 3.62 -17.65
C GLY A 106 -14.93 2.67 -18.58
N SER A 107 -14.16 1.84 -19.29
CA SER A 107 -14.71 0.85 -20.25
C SER A 107 -15.27 -0.40 -19.58
N SER A 108 -14.90 -0.67 -18.32
CA SER A 108 -15.28 -1.86 -17.58
C SER A 108 -15.23 -1.60 -16.08
N PHE A 109 -16.27 -0.95 -15.53
CA PHE A 109 -16.46 -0.80 -14.10
C PHE A 109 -17.94 -0.88 -13.71
N ASP A 110 -18.20 -1.21 -12.44
CA ASP A 110 -19.51 -1.06 -11.81
C ASP A 110 -19.39 -0.32 -10.47
N LEU A 111 -20.35 0.55 -10.19
CA LEU A 111 -20.59 1.11 -8.87
C LEU A 111 -21.65 0.26 -8.16
N LEU A 112 -21.25 -0.40 -7.07
CA LEU A 112 -22.11 -1.27 -6.28
C LEU A 112 -22.78 -0.53 -5.13
N SER A 113 -22.05 0.39 -4.47
CA SER A 113 -22.61 1.27 -3.45
C SER A 113 -21.80 2.57 -3.34
N ALA A 114 -22.46 3.62 -2.86
CA ALA A 114 -21.84 4.89 -2.50
C ALA A 114 -22.48 5.42 -1.22
N GLU A 115 -21.68 5.87 -0.27
CA GLU A 115 -22.14 6.49 0.98
C GLU A 115 -21.24 7.65 1.39
N ILE A 116 -21.80 8.63 2.09
CA ILE A 116 -21.04 9.61 2.86
C ILE A 116 -21.17 9.21 4.32
N SER A 117 -20.04 9.11 5.02
CA SER A 117 -20.05 8.87 6.46
C SER A 117 -19.11 9.85 7.18
N PRO A 118 -19.40 10.21 8.43
CA PRO A 118 -18.43 10.91 9.26
C PRO A 118 -17.16 10.08 9.36
N GLU A 119 -16.01 10.74 9.27
CA GLU A 119 -14.72 10.10 9.46
C GLU A 119 -14.62 9.64 10.92
N LYS A 120 -14.67 8.32 11.11
CA LYS A 120 -14.48 7.71 12.42
C LYS A 120 -12.99 7.76 12.75
N ASN A 121 -12.60 8.74 13.54
CA ASN A 121 -11.23 8.84 14.04
C ASN A 121 -11.10 8.12 15.40
N GLU A 122 -11.46 6.83 15.43
CA GLU A 122 -11.29 6.02 16.64
C GLU A 122 -9.80 5.88 16.94
N ALA A 123 -9.36 6.37 18.11
CA ALA A 123 -7.96 6.37 18.54
C ALA A 123 -6.94 7.04 17.59
N GLY A 124 -7.36 7.86 16.63
CA GLY A 124 -6.43 8.48 15.68
C GLY A 124 -6.13 7.64 14.43
N VAL A 125 -6.87 6.55 14.18
CA VAL A 125 -6.60 5.62 13.06
C VAL A 125 -7.69 5.69 12.01
N GLN A 126 -7.28 5.87 10.75
CA GLN A 126 -8.18 5.95 9.59
C GLN A 126 -7.94 4.77 8.65
N GLN A 127 -9.00 4.15 8.15
CA GLN A 127 -8.82 3.16 7.08
C GLN A 127 -8.35 3.88 5.81
N ALA A 128 -7.31 3.39 5.13
CA ALA A 128 -6.83 4.02 3.90
C ALA A 128 -6.21 3.02 2.93
N ASP A 129 -6.30 3.36 1.63
CA ASP A 129 -5.52 2.72 0.57
C ASP A 129 -4.07 3.20 0.61
N ILE A 130 -3.11 2.35 0.23
CA ILE A 130 -1.70 2.76 0.22
C ILE A 130 -1.42 3.87 -0.81
N GLY A 131 -2.19 3.91 -1.90
CA GLY A 131 -2.11 5.01 -2.86
C GLY A 131 -2.54 6.32 -2.21
N HIS A 132 -3.61 6.27 -1.42
CA HIS A 132 -4.02 7.42 -0.62
C HIS A 132 -2.90 7.89 0.32
N ILE A 133 -2.30 6.98 1.10
CA ILE A 133 -1.18 7.28 2.01
C ILE A 133 0.01 7.87 1.24
N ILE A 134 0.35 7.34 0.07
CA ILE A 134 1.50 7.80 -0.70
C ILE A 134 1.27 9.13 -1.41
N PHE A 135 0.07 9.38 -1.94
CA PHE A 135 -0.15 10.50 -2.85
C PHE A 135 -0.84 11.70 -2.19
N SER A 136 -1.39 11.56 -0.99
CA SER A 136 -1.95 12.69 -0.24
C SER A 136 -0.86 13.63 0.28
N GLU A 137 -1.24 14.88 0.53
CA GLU A 137 -0.42 15.79 1.33
C GLU A 137 -0.30 15.29 2.78
N PHE A 138 0.81 15.61 3.43
CA PHE A 138 0.98 15.27 4.85
C PHE A 138 0.20 16.24 5.72
N ALA A 139 -0.89 15.77 6.33
CA ALA A 139 -1.64 16.52 7.31
C ALA A 139 -1.35 15.94 8.70
N ALA A 140 -0.55 16.63 9.51
CA ALA A 140 -0.25 16.20 10.87
C ALA A 140 -1.53 16.12 11.73
N ALA A 141 -2.01 14.91 12.02
CA ALA A 141 -3.21 14.71 12.81
C ALA A 141 -2.94 15.03 14.30
N GLY A 142 -3.73 15.95 14.87
CA GLY A 142 -3.68 16.25 16.30
C GLY A 142 -2.33 16.81 16.80
N GLY A 143 -1.52 17.39 15.91
CA GLY A 143 -0.18 17.92 16.24
C GLY A 143 0.90 16.85 16.42
N LYS A 144 0.61 15.57 16.12
CA LYS A 144 1.62 14.51 16.09
C LYS A 144 2.38 14.57 14.76
N PRO A 145 3.71 14.37 14.74
CA PRO A 145 4.49 14.30 13.51
C PRO A 145 4.34 12.95 12.77
N TRP A 146 3.20 12.26 12.93
CA TRP A 146 2.85 11.05 12.18
C TRP A 146 1.34 10.84 12.13
N ASN A 147 0.90 10.11 11.12
CA ASN A 147 -0.46 9.59 11.00
C ASN A 147 -0.44 8.06 11.09
N VAL A 148 -1.56 7.48 11.53
CA VAL A 148 -1.72 6.03 11.61
C VAL A 148 -2.92 5.62 10.78
N TYR A 149 -2.71 4.66 9.88
CA TYR A 149 -3.73 4.16 8.99
C TYR A 149 -3.95 2.67 9.20
N SER A 150 -5.20 2.21 9.10
CA SER A 150 -5.54 0.80 8.92
C SER A 150 -5.56 0.52 7.41
N TRP A 151 -4.79 -0.46 6.95
CA TRP A 151 -4.72 -0.73 5.51
C TRP A 151 -6.04 -1.29 4.99
N ASN A 152 -6.61 -0.68 3.95
CA ASN A 152 -7.92 -1.10 3.40
C ASN A 152 -7.96 -2.58 2.94
N LEU A 153 -6.85 -3.11 2.42
CA LEU A 153 -6.78 -4.49 1.95
C LEU A 153 -6.68 -5.50 3.10
N ILE A 154 -6.01 -5.12 4.19
CA ILE A 154 -5.81 -5.94 5.38
C ILE A 154 -5.97 -5.04 6.62
N PRO A 155 -7.20 -4.82 7.11
CA PRO A 155 -7.48 -3.83 8.15
C PRO A 155 -6.73 -4.04 9.46
N GLU A 156 -6.25 -5.25 9.73
CA GLU A 156 -5.43 -5.59 10.88
C GLU A 156 -3.99 -5.06 10.77
N VAL A 157 -3.56 -4.57 9.60
CA VAL A 157 -2.25 -3.96 9.39
C VAL A 157 -2.34 -2.45 9.62
N LEU A 158 -1.56 -1.96 10.58
CA LEU A 158 -1.41 -0.52 10.83
C LEU A 158 -0.18 0.03 10.10
N ILE A 159 -0.35 1.14 9.39
CA ILE A 159 0.70 1.86 8.68
C ILE A 159 0.95 3.20 9.37
N PHE A 160 2.16 3.38 9.88
CA PHE A 160 2.64 4.65 10.44
C PHE A 160 3.32 5.47 9.34
N ASP A 161 2.69 6.57 8.96
CA ASP A 161 3.22 7.53 8.00
C ASP A 161 3.85 8.70 8.78
N THR A 162 5.18 8.74 8.87
CA THR A 162 5.89 9.72 9.70
C THR A 162 6.36 10.92 8.89
N ALA A 163 6.39 12.09 9.51
CA ALA A 163 6.85 13.33 8.88
C ALA A 163 8.31 13.25 8.40
N ASP A 164 9.16 12.59 9.18
CA ASP A 164 10.61 12.48 8.95
C ASP A 164 11.20 11.20 9.56
N TYR A 165 12.47 10.92 9.26
CA TYR A 165 13.18 9.76 9.81
C TYR A 165 13.47 9.90 11.31
N GLU A 166 13.59 11.12 11.83
CA GLU A 166 13.82 11.33 13.25
C GLU A 166 12.62 10.84 14.06
N THR A 167 11.42 11.17 13.61
CA THR A 167 10.15 10.73 14.17
C THR A 167 9.97 9.23 14.06
N GLN A 168 10.25 8.65 12.89
CA GLN A 168 10.23 7.20 12.70
C GLN A 168 11.19 6.49 13.66
N ALA A 169 12.39 7.06 13.86
CA ALA A 169 13.39 6.49 14.75
C ALA A 169 12.96 6.51 16.22
N ARG A 170 12.25 7.56 16.68
CA ARG A 170 11.71 7.62 18.05
C ARG A 170 10.69 6.51 18.33
N LEU A 171 9.93 6.09 17.30
CA LEU A 171 8.98 4.98 17.39
C LEU A 171 9.67 3.60 17.29
N PHE A 172 10.55 3.42 16.29
CA PHE A 172 10.91 2.08 15.83
C PHE A 172 12.40 1.73 15.90
N LYS A 173 13.30 2.69 16.19
CA LYS A 173 14.75 2.40 16.12
C LYS A 173 15.20 1.38 17.15
N ARG A 174 14.75 1.50 18.41
CA ARG A 174 15.10 0.51 19.45
C ARG A 174 14.51 -0.86 19.14
N LEU A 175 13.32 -0.89 18.56
CA LEU A 175 12.66 -2.11 18.12
C LEU A 175 13.43 -2.79 16.97
N ALA A 176 13.84 -2.05 15.94
CA ALA A 176 14.66 -2.58 14.84
C ALA A 176 15.95 -3.25 15.33
N PHE A 177 16.60 -2.65 16.33
CA PHE A 177 17.80 -3.23 16.95
C PHE A 177 17.48 -4.48 17.77
N PHE A 178 16.33 -4.52 18.43
CA PHE A 178 15.88 -5.65 19.22
C PHE A 178 15.46 -6.86 18.35
N VAL A 179 14.83 -6.62 17.20
CA VAL A 179 14.28 -7.69 16.35
C VAL A 179 15.32 -8.18 15.32
N GLU A 180 15.94 -7.26 14.57
CA GLU A 180 16.59 -7.61 13.31
C GLU A 180 18.10 -7.42 13.30
N LYS A 181 18.65 -6.49 14.10
CA LYS A 181 20.08 -6.14 13.96
C LYS A 181 21.00 -7.21 14.59
N PRO A 182 21.88 -7.84 13.79
CA PRO A 182 22.84 -8.81 14.31
C PRO A 182 23.67 -8.25 15.46
N GLY A 183 23.81 -9.02 16.53
CA GLY A 183 24.53 -8.62 17.75
C GLY A 183 23.70 -7.82 18.76
N TYR A 184 22.46 -7.43 18.44
CA TYR A 184 21.54 -6.72 19.34
C TYR A 184 20.25 -7.47 19.61
N THR A 185 19.95 -8.54 18.85
CA THR A 185 18.69 -9.28 18.93
C THR A 185 18.35 -9.72 20.36
N GLY A 186 17.13 -9.46 20.81
CA GLY A 186 16.63 -9.74 22.16
C GLY A 186 17.17 -8.82 23.27
N ARG A 187 18.04 -7.85 22.95
CA ARG A 187 18.59 -6.88 23.90
C ARG A 187 17.93 -5.51 23.69
N LEU A 188 17.42 -4.94 24.79
CA LEU A 188 16.99 -3.54 24.82
C LEU A 188 18.23 -2.64 24.90
N VAL A 189 18.31 -1.68 23.98
CA VAL A 189 19.46 -0.78 23.84
C VAL A 189 18.99 0.65 24.10
N PRO A 190 19.63 1.40 25.03
CA PRO A 190 19.23 2.77 25.31
C PRO A 190 19.64 3.73 24.19
N ASN A 191 19.00 4.89 24.11
CA ASN A 191 19.19 5.84 23.00
C ASN A 191 20.63 6.33 22.89
N GLU A 192 21.33 6.49 24.01
CA GLU A 192 22.72 6.93 24.08
C GLU A 192 23.66 5.95 23.37
N GLU A 193 23.38 4.65 23.46
CA GLU A 193 24.18 3.62 22.75
C GLU A 193 23.83 3.56 21.25
N LEU A 194 22.64 4.03 20.87
CA LEU A 194 22.18 4.08 19.49
C LEU A 194 22.48 5.41 18.79
N GLU A 195 23.08 6.38 19.48
CA GLU A 195 23.43 7.67 18.90
C GLU A 195 24.33 7.51 17.67
N GLY A 196 24.02 8.24 16.59
CA GLY A 196 24.75 8.16 15.32
C GLY A 196 24.60 6.85 14.52
N LYS A 197 23.90 5.84 15.06
CA LYS A 197 23.58 4.62 14.30
C LYS A 197 22.37 4.85 13.41
N HIS A 198 22.43 4.38 12.17
CA HIS A 198 21.28 4.42 11.25
C HIS A 198 20.27 3.32 11.61
N GLY A 199 18.99 3.65 11.54
CA GLY A 199 17.90 2.66 11.58
C GLY A 199 17.73 1.98 10.23
N TRP A 200 16.49 1.58 9.93
CA TRP A 200 16.06 1.24 8.58
C TRP A 200 15.25 2.41 8.00
N ASN A 201 15.01 2.40 6.69
CA ASN A 201 14.28 3.49 6.01
C ASN A 201 12.75 3.29 6.04
N ALA A 202 12.35 2.06 6.35
CA ALA A 202 10.99 1.62 6.56
C ALA A 202 11.07 0.46 7.57
N HIS A 203 9.95 0.09 8.15
CA HIS A 203 9.91 -0.96 9.16
C HIS A 203 8.65 -1.78 9.04
N ASP A 204 8.76 -3.07 9.33
CA ASP A 204 7.67 -4.02 9.47
C ASP A 204 7.86 -4.85 10.75
N TYR A 205 6.78 -5.06 11.50
CA TYR A 205 6.82 -5.87 12.72
C TYR A 205 5.56 -6.71 12.86
N ARG A 206 5.77 -7.99 13.13
CA ARG A 206 4.71 -8.93 13.51
C ARG A 206 4.37 -8.83 15.01
N PRO A 207 3.18 -9.27 15.42
CA PRO A 207 2.70 -9.23 16.81
C PRO A 207 3.64 -9.84 17.85
N GLU A 208 4.31 -10.94 17.52
CA GLU A 208 5.20 -11.68 18.42
C GLU A 208 6.39 -10.81 18.85
N ASP A 209 7.07 -10.20 17.89
CA ASP A 209 8.27 -9.41 18.14
C ASP A 209 7.95 -8.14 18.95
N LEU A 210 6.77 -7.54 18.68
CA LEU A 210 6.25 -6.40 19.43
C LEU A 210 5.94 -6.78 20.89
N ALA A 211 5.25 -7.91 21.10
CA ALA A 211 4.93 -8.38 22.45
C ALA A 211 6.21 -8.73 23.24
N GLU A 212 7.19 -9.38 22.60
CA GLU A 212 8.49 -9.68 23.20
C GLU A 212 9.25 -8.42 23.62
N PHE A 213 9.28 -7.38 22.77
CA PHE A 213 9.92 -6.11 23.10
C PHE A 213 9.31 -5.46 24.36
N PHE A 214 7.98 -5.34 24.42
CA PHE A 214 7.32 -4.70 25.56
C PHE A 214 7.37 -5.56 26.83
N ASN A 215 7.33 -6.89 26.70
CA ASN A 215 7.58 -7.81 27.82
C ASN A 215 8.98 -7.62 28.36
N LYS A 216 9.99 -7.54 27.48
CA LYS A 216 11.37 -7.34 27.90
C LYS A 216 11.54 -6.01 28.63
N ALA A 217 10.84 -4.98 28.17
CA ALA A 217 10.89 -3.67 28.80
C ALA A 217 10.27 -3.70 30.20
N ALA A 218 9.13 -4.39 30.36
CA ALA A 218 8.48 -4.59 31.64
C ALA A 218 9.34 -5.43 32.61
N GLU A 219 9.87 -6.56 32.15
CA GLU A 219 10.72 -7.48 32.94
C GLU A 219 11.96 -6.78 33.50
N THR A 220 12.61 -5.95 32.68
CA THR A 220 13.89 -5.31 33.02
C THR A 220 13.73 -3.93 33.64
N GLY A 221 12.50 -3.41 33.75
CA GLY A 221 12.24 -2.04 34.18
C GLY A 221 12.83 -1.00 33.22
N PHE A 222 12.95 -1.33 31.93
CA PHE A 222 13.50 -0.44 30.92
C PHE A 222 12.53 0.68 30.58
N SER A 223 13.00 1.93 30.66
CA SER A 223 12.19 3.10 30.38
C SER A 223 11.90 3.26 28.88
N LEU A 224 10.64 3.09 28.52
CA LEU A 224 10.11 3.45 27.20
C LEU A 224 10.11 4.97 27.04
N ASN A 225 10.29 5.43 25.80
CA ASN A 225 10.11 6.84 25.46
C ASN A 225 8.62 7.15 25.21
N THR A 226 8.28 8.42 25.03
CA THR A 226 6.90 8.86 24.83
C THR A 226 6.26 8.21 23.60
N GLU A 227 6.97 8.18 22.48
CA GLU A 227 6.51 7.61 21.22
C GLU A 227 6.28 6.09 21.29
N GLU A 228 7.14 5.35 21.98
CA GLU A 228 6.97 3.91 22.21
C GLU A 228 5.80 3.60 23.14
N VAL A 229 5.52 4.47 24.11
CA VAL A 229 4.30 4.36 24.93
C VAL A 229 3.07 4.55 24.04
N MET A 230 3.07 5.57 23.17
CA MET A 230 1.97 5.79 22.23
C MET A 230 1.84 4.63 21.22
N LEU A 231 2.95 4.10 20.73
CA LEU A 231 2.97 2.90 19.88
C LEU A 231 2.25 1.77 20.61
N LYS A 232 2.67 1.44 21.84
CA LYS A 232 2.04 0.39 22.65
C LYS A 232 0.52 0.59 22.81
N GLU A 233 0.07 1.82 23.04
CA GLU A 233 -1.36 2.15 23.13
C GLU A 233 -2.12 1.86 21.83
N HIS A 234 -1.54 2.22 20.67
CA HIS A 234 -2.09 1.85 19.37
C HIS A 234 -2.17 0.32 19.19
N LEU A 235 -1.11 -0.42 19.56
CA LEU A 235 -1.09 -1.87 19.42
C LEU A 235 -2.15 -2.57 20.27
N LEU A 236 -2.33 -2.11 21.52
CA LEU A 236 -3.33 -2.67 22.44
C LEU A 236 -4.76 -2.35 21.98
N SER A 237 -5.01 -1.11 21.57
CA SER A 237 -6.34 -0.66 21.13
C SER A 237 -6.82 -1.35 19.85
N HIS A 238 -5.88 -1.80 19.00
CA HIS A 238 -6.18 -2.48 17.73
C HIS A 238 -5.99 -4.00 17.82
N GLY A 239 -5.65 -4.53 19.00
CA GLY A 239 -5.49 -5.96 19.22
C GLY A 239 -4.30 -6.58 18.48
N ILE A 240 -3.30 -5.78 18.10
CA ILE A 240 -2.03 -6.28 17.54
C ILE A 240 -1.21 -6.97 18.62
N ILE A 241 -1.20 -6.41 19.83
CA ILE A 241 -0.76 -7.12 21.03
C ILE A 241 -1.91 -7.14 22.03
N LEU A 242 -1.95 -8.17 22.86
CA LEU A 242 -2.93 -8.33 23.92
C LEU A 242 -2.23 -8.19 25.27
N SER A 243 -2.97 -7.84 26.32
CA SER A 243 -2.44 -7.80 27.68
C SER A 243 -3.37 -8.54 28.65
N ASP A 244 -2.76 -9.34 29.53
CA ASP A 244 -3.46 -10.01 30.64
C ASP A 244 -3.28 -9.27 31.99
N GLY A 245 -2.61 -8.11 31.97
CA GLY A 245 -2.31 -7.27 33.12
C GLY A 245 -0.85 -7.33 33.57
N GLU A 246 -0.15 -8.44 33.34
CA GLU A 246 1.27 -8.62 33.72
C GLU A 246 2.18 -8.78 32.51
N LEU A 247 1.69 -9.44 31.46
CA LEU A 247 2.42 -9.72 30.23
C LEU A 247 1.63 -9.27 29.00
N TYR A 248 2.37 -9.22 27.90
CA TYR A 248 1.87 -9.00 26.56
C TYR A 248 1.97 -10.30 25.75
N SER A 249 0.96 -10.59 24.94
CA SER A 249 1.01 -11.69 23.98
C SER A 249 0.71 -11.18 22.57
N ALA A 250 1.15 -11.94 21.57
CA ALA A 250 0.78 -11.69 20.18
C ALA A 250 -0.75 -11.67 20.02
N GLY A 251 -1.24 -10.64 19.33
CA GLY A 251 -2.63 -10.53 18.88
C GLY A 251 -2.72 -10.85 17.38
N LYS A 252 -3.43 -10.01 16.63
CA LYS A 252 -3.58 -10.13 15.16
C LYS A 252 -3.20 -8.84 14.48
N GLY A 253 -2.51 -8.94 13.33
CA GLY A 253 -2.16 -7.79 12.51
C GLY A 253 -0.68 -7.68 12.24
N ALA A 254 -0.25 -6.47 11.87
CA ALA A 254 1.15 -6.09 11.71
C ALA A 254 1.29 -4.57 11.87
N VAL A 255 2.51 -4.11 12.09
CA VAL A 255 2.85 -2.69 12.11
C VAL A 255 3.85 -2.41 11.02
N LEU A 256 3.52 -1.48 10.15
CA LEU A 256 4.38 -1.00 9.08
C LEU A 256 4.69 0.47 9.31
N SER A 257 5.81 0.95 8.77
CA SER A 257 6.07 2.39 8.78
C SER A 257 6.85 2.86 7.56
N VAL A 258 6.59 4.09 7.18
CA VAL A 258 7.30 4.79 6.12
C VAL A 258 7.48 6.27 6.47
N SER A 259 8.59 6.86 6.02
CA SER A 259 8.92 8.27 6.27
C SER A 259 8.66 9.14 5.05
N ARG A 260 8.09 10.33 5.28
CA ARG A 260 7.83 11.36 4.27
C ARG A 260 9.08 12.11 3.81
N GLU A 261 10.19 11.97 4.53
CA GLU A 261 11.52 12.43 4.08
C GLU A 261 12.07 11.56 2.93
N THR A 262 11.52 10.35 2.74
CA THR A 262 11.84 9.50 1.58
C THR A 262 11.31 10.12 0.30
N LEU A 263 12.14 10.13 -0.75
CA LEU A 263 11.71 10.56 -2.09
C LEU A 263 10.45 9.79 -2.53
N PRO A 264 9.47 10.44 -3.20
CA PRO A 264 8.15 9.84 -3.42
C PRO A 264 8.14 8.46 -4.11
N ASN A 265 8.99 8.26 -5.11
CA ASN A 265 9.11 6.98 -5.82
C ASN A 265 9.67 5.86 -4.94
N TRP A 266 10.69 6.16 -4.14
CA TRP A 266 11.26 5.25 -3.15
C TRP A 266 10.27 4.97 -2.03
N ARG A 267 9.48 5.97 -1.62
CA ARG A 267 8.44 5.82 -0.61
C ARG A 267 7.37 4.81 -1.04
N TYR A 268 6.89 4.92 -2.29
CA TYR A 268 5.94 3.96 -2.84
C TYR A 268 6.50 2.53 -2.84
N ARG A 269 7.75 2.37 -3.27
CA ARG A 269 8.43 1.07 -3.28
C ARG A 269 8.61 0.49 -1.88
N PHE A 270 9.12 1.28 -0.94
CA PHE A 270 9.29 0.84 0.45
C PHE A 270 7.96 0.48 1.06
N LEU A 271 6.93 1.32 0.94
CA LEU A 271 5.62 0.96 1.48
C LEU A 271 5.03 -0.29 0.81
N THR A 272 5.22 -0.47 -0.50
CA THR A 272 4.81 -1.71 -1.18
C THR A 272 5.55 -2.93 -0.62
N HIS A 273 6.86 -2.80 -0.39
CA HIS A 273 7.70 -3.82 0.26
C HIS A 273 7.18 -4.16 1.67
N GLU A 274 6.97 -3.15 2.51
CA GLU A 274 6.43 -3.36 3.87
C GLU A 274 5.02 -3.97 3.86
N CYS A 275 4.15 -3.56 2.93
CA CYS A 275 2.81 -4.12 2.81
C CYS A 275 2.80 -5.61 2.44
N LEU A 276 3.79 -6.06 1.68
CA LEU A 276 3.98 -7.47 1.37
C LEU A 276 4.34 -8.27 2.64
N HIS A 277 5.19 -7.73 3.52
CA HIS A 277 5.44 -8.30 4.84
C HIS A 277 4.15 -8.33 5.69
N GLY A 278 3.36 -7.25 5.67
CA GLY A 278 2.06 -7.19 6.32
C GLY A 278 1.14 -8.34 5.92
N LEU A 279 1.07 -8.65 4.61
CA LEU A 279 0.31 -9.81 4.10
C LEU A 279 0.91 -11.15 4.58
N PHE A 280 2.24 -11.28 4.54
CA PHE A 280 2.95 -12.48 5.01
C PHE A 280 2.75 -12.75 6.50
N PHE A 281 2.67 -11.73 7.34
CA PHE A 281 2.43 -11.87 8.78
C PHE A 281 0.99 -12.23 9.10
N THR A 282 0.04 -11.64 8.38
CA THR A 282 -1.40 -11.73 8.70
C THR A 282 -2.12 -12.90 8.05
N ASN A 283 -1.59 -13.45 6.95
CA ASN A 283 -2.23 -14.54 6.21
C ASN A 283 -1.34 -15.79 6.18
N GLU A 284 -1.74 -16.81 6.96
CA GLU A 284 -1.00 -18.07 7.09
C GLU A 284 -0.97 -18.87 5.79
N ASP A 285 -2.10 -18.99 5.07
CA ASP A 285 -2.16 -19.71 3.79
C ASP A 285 -1.27 -19.05 2.72
N TYR A 286 -1.30 -17.70 2.63
CA TYR A 286 -0.41 -16.96 1.74
C TYR A 286 1.07 -17.20 2.10
N ARG A 287 1.39 -17.18 3.40
CA ARG A 287 2.74 -17.45 3.87
C ARG A 287 3.19 -18.86 3.52
N ASP A 288 2.35 -19.86 3.71
CA ASP A 288 2.65 -21.25 3.37
C ASP A 288 2.89 -21.43 1.86
N ASP A 289 2.07 -20.80 1.02
CA ASP A 289 2.28 -20.77 -0.44
C ASP A 289 3.62 -20.11 -0.82
N MET A 290 4.05 -19.09 -0.07
CA MET A 290 5.36 -18.45 -0.26
C MET A 290 6.53 -19.36 0.16
N PHE A 291 6.37 -20.14 1.23
CA PHE A 291 7.34 -21.18 1.60
C PHE A 291 7.44 -22.26 0.53
N GLU A 292 6.31 -22.75 0.00
CA GLU A 292 6.30 -23.74 -1.08
C GLU A 292 6.97 -23.19 -2.35
N ALA A 293 6.64 -21.95 -2.72
CA ALA A 293 7.25 -21.30 -3.87
C ALA A 293 8.77 -21.16 -3.71
N PHE A 294 9.25 -20.78 -2.51
CA PHE A 294 10.68 -20.69 -2.21
C PHE A 294 11.36 -22.06 -2.23
N ASP A 295 10.75 -23.09 -1.65
CA ASP A 295 11.29 -24.46 -1.63
C ASP A 295 11.34 -25.10 -3.02
N SER A 296 10.61 -24.53 -4.00
CA SER A 296 10.67 -24.92 -5.41
C SER A 296 11.84 -24.33 -6.20
N LEU A 297 12.59 -23.39 -5.61
CA LEU A 297 13.77 -22.80 -6.24
C LEU A 297 14.90 -23.83 -6.37
N SER A 298 15.73 -23.66 -7.40
CA SER A 298 16.97 -24.41 -7.54
C SER A 298 17.99 -24.04 -6.46
N SER A 299 19.01 -24.90 -6.26
CA SER A 299 20.11 -24.62 -5.34
C SER A 299 20.80 -23.29 -5.64
N ASP A 300 21.00 -22.99 -6.93
CA ASP A 300 21.71 -21.79 -7.38
C ASP A 300 20.88 -20.53 -7.10
N GLU A 301 19.56 -20.61 -7.24
CA GLU A 301 18.64 -19.51 -6.90
C GLU A 301 18.63 -19.26 -5.40
N ILE A 302 18.54 -20.31 -4.57
CA ILE A 302 18.61 -20.18 -3.11
C ILE A 302 19.95 -19.57 -2.69
N GLU A 303 21.06 -20.03 -3.29
CA GLU A 303 22.40 -19.50 -3.02
C GLU A 303 22.50 -18.02 -3.40
N PHE A 304 21.97 -17.62 -4.56
CA PHE A 304 21.90 -16.21 -4.96
C PHE A 304 21.16 -15.35 -3.93
N TRP A 305 19.99 -15.81 -3.46
CA TRP A 305 19.22 -15.08 -2.45
C TRP A 305 19.95 -14.96 -1.12
N LYS A 306 20.68 -16.00 -0.68
CA LYS A 306 21.56 -15.90 0.48
C LYS A 306 22.65 -14.84 0.28
N HIS A 307 23.33 -14.82 -0.87
CA HIS A 307 24.34 -13.79 -1.15
C HIS A 307 23.74 -12.38 -1.15
N LEU A 308 22.58 -12.19 -1.76
CA LEU A 308 21.90 -10.90 -1.81
C LEU A 308 21.49 -10.42 -0.42
N LEU A 309 20.87 -11.27 0.40
CA LEU A 309 20.39 -10.88 1.73
C LEU A 309 21.53 -10.72 2.73
N ASP A 310 22.60 -11.52 2.62
CA ASP A 310 23.82 -11.31 3.41
C ASP A 310 24.49 -9.97 3.06
N TYR A 311 24.51 -9.58 1.76
CA TYR A 311 24.94 -8.24 1.35
C TYR A 311 24.14 -7.11 2.02
N ARG A 312 22.87 -7.37 2.34
CA ARG A 312 21.98 -6.44 3.06
C ARG A 312 22.06 -6.57 4.59
N ASN A 313 22.91 -7.47 5.10
CA ASN A 313 23.14 -7.79 6.51
C ASN A 313 21.95 -8.47 7.23
N TYR A 314 21.20 -9.29 6.51
CA TYR A 314 20.18 -10.16 7.11
C TYR A 314 20.78 -11.50 7.57
N ASP A 315 20.10 -12.17 8.51
CA ASP A 315 20.45 -13.54 8.93
C ASP A 315 19.96 -14.57 7.91
N VAL A 316 20.86 -15.01 7.04
CA VAL A 316 20.56 -15.95 5.94
C VAL A 316 20.37 -17.40 6.35
N GLU A 317 20.60 -17.73 7.63
CA GLU A 317 20.30 -19.05 8.18
C GLU A 317 18.88 -19.13 8.75
N ASN A 318 18.23 -17.98 8.95
CA ASN A 318 16.82 -17.92 9.30
C ASN A 318 15.94 -18.09 8.05
N LYS A 319 15.43 -19.31 7.84
CA LYS A 319 14.57 -19.62 6.68
C LYS A 319 13.33 -18.73 6.60
N TYR A 320 12.72 -18.39 7.74
CA TYR A 320 11.52 -17.54 7.76
C TYR A 320 11.83 -16.15 7.20
N LEU A 321 12.94 -15.54 7.65
CA LEU A 321 13.41 -14.25 7.15
C LEU A 321 13.77 -14.33 5.66
N LEU A 322 14.50 -15.36 5.24
CA LEU A 322 14.91 -15.56 3.85
C LEU A 322 13.72 -15.64 2.89
N VAL A 323 12.66 -16.39 3.26
CA VAL A 323 11.43 -16.51 2.46
C VAL A 323 10.65 -15.20 2.43
N ASN A 324 10.51 -14.54 3.59
CA ASN A 324 9.79 -13.27 3.71
C ASN A 324 10.43 -12.17 2.83
N GLU A 325 11.75 -12.01 2.93
CA GLU A 325 12.51 -11.03 2.14
C GLU A 325 12.54 -11.39 0.65
N HIS A 326 12.74 -12.66 0.31
CA HIS A 326 12.64 -13.15 -1.07
C HIS A 326 11.34 -12.71 -1.73
N MET A 327 10.22 -12.91 -1.03
CA MET A 327 8.90 -12.55 -1.50
C MET A 327 8.76 -11.02 -1.67
N ALA A 328 9.15 -10.24 -0.67
CA ALA A 328 9.00 -8.79 -0.71
C ALA A 328 9.86 -8.12 -1.80
N TYR A 329 11.14 -8.49 -1.93
CA TYR A 329 12.01 -7.98 -3.00
C TYR A 329 11.54 -8.39 -4.39
N SER A 330 10.94 -9.56 -4.52
CA SER A 330 10.39 -10.07 -5.77
C SER A 330 9.13 -9.32 -6.19
N LEU A 331 8.24 -8.99 -5.24
CA LEU A 331 6.90 -8.47 -5.52
C LEU A 331 6.74 -6.95 -5.38
N GLN A 332 7.74 -6.23 -4.86
CA GLN A 332 7.67 -4.78 -4.62
C GLN A 332 7.60 -3.90 -5.89
N GLN A 333 7.68 -4.50 -7.08
CA GLN A 333 7.68 -3.80 -8.37
C GLN A 333 7.07 -4.68 -9.48
N PRO A 334 6.62 -4.10 -10.60
CA PRO A 334 6.07 -4.87 -11.72
C PRO A 334 7.04 -5.91 -12.30
N VAL A 335 6.49 -7.01 -12.82
CA VAL A 335 7.27 -8.11 -13.42
C VAL A 335 8.19 -7.61 -14.55
N GLU A 336 7.76 -6.59 -15.28
CA GLU A 336 8.47 -6.04 -16.42
C GLU A 336 9.80 -5.38 -16.03
N GLU A 337 9.88 -4.86 -14.80
CA GLU A 337 11.00 -4.08 -14.26
C GLU A 337 12.01 -4.92 -13.47
N ILE A 338 11.67 -6.19 -13.21
CA ILE A 338 12.44 -7.05 -12.30
C ILE A 338 13.90 -7.25 -12.76
N ASP A 339 14.12 -7.43 -14.06
CA ASP A 339 15.46 -7.64 -14.60
C ASP A 339 16.32 -6.39 -14.47
N GLU A 340 15.76 -5.20 -14.71
CA GLU A 340 16.51 -3.95 -14.56
C GLU A 340 16.87 -3.74 -13.09
N TYR A 341 15.96 -4.05 -12.17
CA TYR A 341 16.25 -3.95 -10.74
C TYR A 341 17.34 -4.92 -10.27
N PHE A 342 17.20 -6.22 -10.55
CA PHE A 342 18.18 -7.19 -10.07
C PHE A 342 19.50 -7.11 -10.85
N LYS A 343 19.43 -7.11 -12.18
CA LYS A 343 20.62 -7.20 -13.04
C LYS A 343 21.21 -5.82 -13.34
N GLY A 344 20.36 -4.86 -13.64
CA GLY A 344 20.76 -3.49 -13.97
C GLY A 344 21.26 -2.71 -12.75
N PHE A 345 20.70 -2.97 -11.56
CA PHE A 345 21.02 -2.23 -10.33
C PHE A 345 21.67 -3.09 -9.24
N LEU A 346 21.01 -4.15 -8.74
CA LEU A 346 21.50 -4.89 -7.57
C LEU A 346 22.81 -5.63 -7.82
N TYR A 347 22.98 -6.32 -8.96
CA TYR A 347 24.25 -6.96 -9.32
C TYR A 347 25.41 -5.97 -9.24
N LYS A 348 25.25 -4.77 -9.82
CA LYS A 348 26.28 -3.73 -9.80
C LYS A 348 26.60 -3.28 -8.38
N LYS A 349 25.58 -3.14 -7.52
CA LYS A 349 25.74 -2.75 -6.11
C LYS A 349 26.43 -3.84 -5.29
N MET A 350 26.03 -5.09 -5.46
CA MET A 350 26.65 -6.25 -4.82
C MET A 350 28.12 -6.37 -5.23
N ILE A 351 28.43 -6.37 -6.52
CA ILE A 351 29.81 -6.49 -7.04
C ILE A 351 30.67 -5.30 -6.58
N ALA A 352 30.12 -4.07 -6.58
CA ALA A 352 30.86 -2.90 -6.11
C ALA A 352 31.24 -3.01 -4.63
N ALA A 353 30.38 -3.60 -3.80
CA ALA A 353 30.65 -3.80 -2.37
C ALA A 353 31.48 -5.06 -2.09
N ARG A 354 31.33 -6.10 -2.91
CA ARG A 354 31.94 -7.42 -2.77
C ARG A 354 32.52 -7.91 -4.10
N PRO A 355 33.67 -7.35 -4.56
CA PRO A 355 34.19 -7.64 -5.90
C PRO A 355 34.50 -9.11 -6.17
N TRP A 356 34.76 -9.91 -5.13
CA TRP A 356 34.99 -11.35 -5.25
C TRP A 356 33.74 -12.15 -5.64
N GLU A 357 32.53 -11.60 -5.49
CA GLU A 357 31.28 -12.24 -5.92
C GLU A 357 31.03 -12.09 -7.43
N ASN A 358 31.88 -11.36 -8.17
CA ASN A 358 31.69 -11.11 -9.59
C ASN A 358 31.60 -12.38 -10.45
N GLU A 359 32.43 -13.38 -10.16
CA GLU A 359 32.39 -14.67 -10.89
C GLU A 359 31.11 -15.44 -10.57
N PHE A 360 30.69 -15.45 -9.30
CA PHE A 360 29.43 -16.06 -8.86
C PHE A 360 28.22 -15.43 -9.57
N VAL A 361 28.12 -14.09 -9.56
CA VAL A 361 27.01 -13.36 -10.21
C VAL A 361 27.01 -13.60 -11.72
N ALA A 362 28.18 -13.62 -12.36
CA ALA A 362 28.30 -13.86 -13.80
C ALA A 362 27.87 -15.30 -14.19
N GLU A 363 28.26 -16.30 -13.41
CA GLU A 363 27.88 -17.70 -13.66
C GLU A 363 26.39 -17.93 -13.34
N PHE A 364 25.88 -17.32 -12.26
CA PHE A 364 24.45 -17.35 -11.94
C PHE A 364 23.61 -16.76 -13.08
N GLU A 365 23.94 -15.55 -13.56
CA GLU A 365 23.19 -14.90 -14.65
C GLU A 365 23.20 -15.73 -15.93
N LYS A 366 24.35 -16.34 -16.25
CA LYS A 366 24.50 -17.21 -17.43
C LYS A 366 23.61 -18.45 -17.33
N ASN A 367 23.51 -19.07 -16.15
CA ASN A 367 22.78 -20.31 -15.95
C ASN A 367 21.29 -20.08 -15.63
N ASN A 368 20.94 -18.92 -15.08
CA ASN A 368 19.61 -18.58 -14.55
C ASN A 368 19.02 -17.30 -15.16
N SER A 369 19.37 -16.97 -16.41
CA SER A 369 19.00 -15.72 -17.09
C SER A 369 17.50 -15.36 -17.09
N THR A 370 16.59 -16.30 -16.88
CA THR A 370 15.13 -16.06 -16.81
C THR A 370 14.54 -16.27 -15.42
N SER A 371 15.36 -16.66 -14.44
CA SER A 371 14.93 -17.04 -13.10
C SER A 371 14.07 -15.95 -12.46
N PHE A 372 14.54 -14.70 -12.38
CA PHE A 372 13.79 -13.62 -11.73
C PHE A 372 12.39 -13.44 -12.31
N ARG A 373 12.26 -13.22 -13.64
CA ARG A 373 10.95 -13.08 -14.27
C ARG A 373 10.06 -14.30 -14.02
N SER A 374 10.61 -15.51 -14.11
CA SER A 374 9.84 -16.74 -13.91
C SER A 374 9.35 -16.89 -12.48
N THR A 375 10.19 -16.54 -11.50
CA THR A 375 9.89 -16.58 -10.07
C THR A 375 8.85 -15.52 -9.72
N VAL A 376 9.06 -14.27 -10.11
CA VAL A 376 8.08 -13.20 -9.85
C VAL A 376 6.74 -13.50 -10.52
N SER A 377 6.73 -14.05 -11.74
CA SER A 377 5.47 -14.46 -12.40
C SER A 377 4.72 -15.56 -11.65
N LYS A 378 5.41 -16.41 -10.89
CA LYS A 378 4.76 -17.42 -10.02
C LYS A 378 4.23 -16.75 -8.75
N LEU A 379 5.06 -15.95 -8.09
CA LEU A 379 4.68 -15.26 -6.86
C LEU A 379 3.53 -14.27 -7.08
N GLU A 380 3.49 -13.59 -8.23
CA GLU A 380 2.43 -12.66 -8.59
C GLU A 380 1.08 -13.37 -8.72
N LYS A 381 1.05 -14.62 -9.22
CA LYS A 381 -0.19 -15.40 -9.25
C LYS A 381 -0.69 -15.72 -7.85
N ILE A 382 0.22 -16.05 -6.94
CA ILE A 382 -0.11 -16.27 -5.53
C ILE A 382 -0.68 -14.95 -4.98
N LEU A 383 0.06 -13.85 -5.08
CA LEU A 383 -0.41 -12.51 -4.65
C LEU A 383 -1.81 -12.18 -5.20
N TYR A 384 -2.01 -12.37 -6.51
CA TYR A 384 -3.28 -12.07 -7.17
C TYR A 384 -4.43 -12.92 -6.63
N ASN A 385 -4.19 -14.19 -6.29
CA ASN A 385 -5.23 -15.05 -5.70
C ASN A 385 -5.70 -14.56 -4.33
N TYR A 386 -4.79 -14.02 -3.51
CA TYR A 386 -5.13 -13.54 -2.17
C TYR A 386 -5.64 -12.10 -2.14
N THR A 387 -5.22 -11.27 -3.09
CA THR A 387 -5.43 -9.81 -3.01
C THR A 387 -6.16 -9.22 -4.22
N GLY A 388 -6.21 -9.95 -5.34
CA GLY A 388 -6.58 -9.41 -6.65
C GLY A 388 -5.58 -8.38 -7.20
N ARG A 389 -4.41 -8.22 -6.58
CA ARG A 389 -3.36 -7.25 -6.97
C ARG A 389 -2.23 -7.91 -7.72
N LEU A 390 -1.53 -7.09 -8.50
CA LEU A 390 -0.34 -7.48 -9.23
C LEU A 390 0.92 -6.98 -8.51
N SER A 391 2.06 -7.54 -8.88
CA SER A 391 3.37 -7.14 -8.37
C SER A 391 3.59 -5.64 -8.60
N GLY A 392 4.07 -4.92 -7.57
CA GLY A 392 4.25 -3.46 -7.63
C GLY A 392 2.96 -2.62 -7.67
N HIS A 393 1.77 -3.23 -7.66
CA HIS A 393 0.48 -2.55 -7.82
C HIS A 393 -0.51 -2.91 -6.70
N LEU A 394 -0.11 -2.67 -5.45
CA LEU A 394 -0.95 -2.93 -4.28
C LEU A 394 -2.01 -1.85 -4.02
N ALA A 395 -1.89 -0.66 -4.62
CA ALA A 395 -2.85 0.41 -4.41
C ALA A 395 -4.14 0.21 -5.21
N ASN A 396 -5.24 0.70 -4.65
CA ASN A 396 -6.52 0.86 -5.32
C ASN A 396 -6.64 2.18 -6.05
N LEU A 397 -6.06 3.24 -5.50
CA LEU A 397 -6.19 4.60 -5.99
C LEU A 397 -4.83 5.14 -6.44
N TYR A 398 -4.81 5.79 -7.59
CA TYR A 398 -3.62 6.40 -8.16
C TYR A 398 -3.98 7.79 -8.71
N PRO A 399 -3.12 8.81 -8.62
CA PRO A 399 -3.32 10.02 -9.41
C PRO A 399 -3.37 9.69 -10.91
N ILE A 400 -4.18 10.40 -11.70
CA ILE A 400 -4.15 10.21 -13.17
C ILE A 400 -2.87 10.72 -13.79
N GLU A 401 -2.38 11.84 -13.26
CA GLU A 401 -1.12 12.46 -13.62
C GLU A 401 -0.06 11.96 -12.64
N ILE A 402 0.24 10.66 -12.71
CA ILE A 402 1.54 10.22 -12.21
C ILE A 402 2.52 10.55 -13.34
N ASP A 403 3.36 11.55 -13.11
CA ASP A 403 4.47 11.87 -14.01
C ASP A 403 5.18 10.56 -14.39
N GLU A 404 5.44 10.31 -15.68
CA GLU A 404 6.21 9.13 -16.10
C GLU A 404 7.54 9.05 -15.35
N GLN A 405 8.07 10.18 -14.88
CA GLN A 405 9.25 10.26 -14.01
C GLN A 405 9.05 9.68 -12.61
N PHE A 406 7.83 9.59 -12.09
CA PHE A 406 7.55 8.98 -10.79
C PHE A 406 7.92 7.49 -10.76
N TYR A 407 7.71 6.79 -11.88
CA TYR A 407 8.11 5.39 -12.06
C TYR A 407 9.52 5.23 -12.66
N ASN A 408 10.24 6.33 -12.96
CA ASN A 408 11.66 6.25 -13.27
C ASN A 408 12.43 5.91 -11.98
N LEU A 409 12.44 4.63 -11.67
CA LEU A 409 13.05 4.02 -10.49
C LEU A 409 14.58 4.15 -10.46
N PHE A 410 15.16 4.47 -11.61
CA PHE A 410 16.58 4.72 -11.76
C PHE A 410 16.75 6.09 -12.39
N PRO A 411 17.14 7.14 -11.64
CA PRO A 411 17.76 8.28 -12.29
C PRO A 411 18.92 7.76 -13.15
N PRO A 412 19.15 8.31 -14.36
CA PRO A 412 20.33 7.96 -15.13
C PRO A 412 21.56 8.16 -14.24
N ILE A 413 22.36 7.10 -14.07
CA ILE A 413 23.58 7.09 -13.26
C ILE A 413 24.63 8.01 -13.87
#